data_AF-A0A0M0LH29-F1
#
_entry.id   AF-A0A0M0LH29-F1
#
_cell.length_a   1.000
_cell.length_b   1.000
_cell.length_c   1.000
_cell.angle_alpha   90.00
_cell.angle_beta   90.00
_cell.angle_gamma   90.00
#
_symmetry.space_group_name_H-M   'P 1'
#
loop_
_entity.id
_entity.type
_entity.pdbx_description
1 polymer ?
#
loop_
_entity_poly.entity_id
_entity_poly.type
_entity_poly.pdbx_seq_one_letter_code
_entity_poly.pdbx_strand_id
1 'polypeptide(L)' 'MSKVENAISDRFKCVKCEHTSCRTKRVAMTGTGLSKIFDIQHNQFLFVSCNNCGYVEVYNPEILEGKKGQLGNILDVLFG' A
#
# COMPACT_ATOMS: atom_id res chain seq x y z
N MET A 1 6.41 1.47 12.27
CA MET A 1 6.21 1.02 10.88
C MET A 1 5.49 -0.33 10.93
N SER A 2 4.41 -0.47 10.18
CA SER A 2 3.63 -1.72 10.11
C SER A 2 4.41 -2.80 9.35
N LYS A 3 4.14 -4.10 9.63
CA LYS A 3 4.80 -5.22 8.93
C LYS A 3 4.68 -5.14 7.40
N VAL A 4 3.57 -4.59 6.90
CA VAL A 4 3.29 -4.42 5.47
C VAL A 4 4.16 -3.33 4.85
N GLU A 5 4.36 -2.20 5.53
CA GLU A 5 5.22 -1.11 5.03
C GLU A 5 6.68 -1.57 4.87
N ASN A 6 7.20 -2.32 5.85
CA ASN A 6 8.54 -2.89 5.76
C ASN A 6 8.65 -3.88 4.59
N ALA A 7 7.67 -4.78 4.45
CA ALA A 7 7.67 -5.77 3.37
C ALA A 7 7.59 -5.15 1.97
N ILE A 8 6.90 -4.02 1.82
CA ILE A 8 6.85 -3.24 0.59
C ILE A 8 8.20 -2.56 0.35
N SER A 9 8.75 -1.88 1.35
CA SER A 9 10.04 -1.18 1.19
C SER A 9 11.19 -2.12 0.83
N ASP A 10 11.19 -3.36 1.34
CA ASP A 10 12.23 -4.35 1.07
C ASP A 10 12.14 -4.96 -0.35
N ARG A 11 10.94 -4.99 -0.94
CA ARG A 11 10.67 -5.63 -2.25
C ARG A 11 10.29 -4.67 -3.36
N PHE A 12 10.22 -3.38 -3.06
CA PHE A 12 9.77 -2.40 -4.02
C PHE A 12 10.75 -2.29 -5.19
N LYS A 13 10.22 -2.42 -6.41
CA LYS A 13 10.91 -2.06 -7.64
C LYS A 13 9.94 -1.25 -8.50
N CYS A 14 10.34 -0.04 -8.86
CA CYS A 14 9.49 0.84 -9.63
C CYS A 14 9.28 0.28 -11.06
N VAL A 15 8.03 0.04 -11.45
CA VAL A 15 7.67 -0.43 -12.81
C VAL A 15 7.99 0.57 -13.94
N LYS A 16 8.34 1.82 -13.59
CA LYS A 16 8.65 2.89 -14.57
C LYS A 16 10.14 3.15 -14.75
N CYS A 17 10.93 3.09 -13.68
CA CYS A 17 12.36 3.44 -13.73
C CYS A 17 13.27 2.46 -12.98
N GLU A 18 12.73 1.32 -12.55
CA GLU A 18 13.44 0.23 -11.85
C GLU A 18 14.14 0.62 -10.54
N HIS A 19 13.92 1.84 -10.05
CA HIS A 19 14.46 2.29 -8.79
C HIS A 19 13.81 1.55 -7.61
N THR A 20 14.61 1.17 -6.61
CA THR A 20 14.19 0.31 -5.50
C THR A 20 13.84 1.07 -4.23
N SER A 21 14.02 2.40 -4.22
CA SER A 21 13.60 3.23 -3.07
C SER A 21 12.17 3.76 -3.25
N CYS A 22 11.33 3.51 -2.25
CA CYS A 22 9.99 4.09 -2.17
C CYS A 22 9.72 4.78 -0.82
N ARG A 23 8.65 5.57 -0.82
CA ARG A 23 8.03 6.14 0.37
C ARG A 23 6.60 5.63 0.49
N THR A 24 6.28 5.04 1.63
CA THR A 24 4.92 4.56 1.92
C THR A 24 4.16 5.55 2.80
N LYS A 25 2.88 5.78 2.53
CA LYS A 25 2.00 6.61 3.35
C LYS A 25 0.61 5.98 3.44
N ARG A 26 0.18 5.65 4.66
CA ARG A 26 -1.21 5.23 4.91
C ARG A 26 -2.10 6.46 5.00
N VAL A 27 -3.20 6.45 4.28
CA VAL A 27 -4.20 7.53 4.24
C VAL A 27 -5.56 6.93 4.51
N ALA A 28 -6.26 7.44 5.52
CA ALA A 28 -7.67 7.17 5.72
C ALA A 28 -8.47 8.22 4.96
N MET A 29 -9.29 7.80 4.00
CA MET A 29 -10.19 8.71 3.30
C MET A 29 -11.57 8.66 3.96
N THR A 30 -11.97 9.77 4.58
CA THR A 30 -13.31 9.91 5.13
C THR A 30 -14.29 10.20 3.98
N GLY A 31 -15.27 9.31 3.79
CA GLY A 31 -16.38 9.57 2.87
C GLY A 31 -17.21 10.76 3.36
N THR A 32 -17.61 11.66 2.46
CA THR A 32 -18.51 12.76 2.76
C THR A 32 -19.94 12.24 2.88
N GLY A 33 -20.59 12.44 4.05
CA GLY A 33 -22.01 12.10 4.26
C GLY A 33 -22.30 11.21 5.48
N LEU A 34 -23.47 10.54 5.46
CA LEU A 34 -24.07 9.70 6.51
C LEU A 34 -23.20 8.50 6.97
N SER A 35 -22.06 8.24 6.32
CA SER A 35 -21.07 7.20 6.67
C SER A 35 -20.36 7.41 8.02
N LYS A 36 -20.67 8.49 8.77
CA LYS A 36 -20.19 8.74 10.13
C LYS A 36 -20.99 8.04 11.24
N ILE A 37 -22.20 7.54 10.96
CA ILE A 37 -23.12 7.03 12.01
C ILE A 37 -23.03 5.51 12.20
N PHE A 38 -22.55 4.78 11.19
CA PHE A 38 -22.19 3.37 11.30
C PHE A 38 -20.67 3.27 11.20
N ASP A 39 -20.02 3.04 12.34
CA ASP A 39 -18.57 3.09 12.57
C ASP A 39 -17.80 1.93 11.89
N ILE A 40 -17.94 1.85 10.57
CA ILE A 40 -17.29 0.88 9.68
C ILE A 40 -16.49 1.73 8.67
N GLN A 41 -15.48 2.44 9.17
CA GLN A 41 -14.56 3.20 8.32
C GLN A 41 -13.44 2.27 7.80
N HIS A 42 -13.76 1.45 6.81
CA HIS A 42 -12.81 0.55 6.11
C HIS A 42 -12.02 1.21 4.96
N ASN A 43 -12.14 2.53 4.77
CA ASN A 43 -11.49 3.23 3.64
C ASN A 43 -10.06 3.67 3.97
N GLN A 44 -9.22 2.71 4.39
CA GLN A 44 -7.78 2.91 4.48
C GLN A 44 -7.12 2.54 3.16
N PHE A 45 -6.22 3.39 2.69
CA PHE A 45 -5.40 3.15 1.50
C PHE A 45 -3.94 3.36 1.82
N LEU A 46 -3.07 2.57 1.20
CA LEU A 46 -1.63 2.65 1.32
C LEU A 46 -1.04 3.16 0.01
N PHE A 47 -0.44 4.34 0.06
CA PHE A 47 0.22 4.96 -1.08
C PHE A 47 1.70 4.59 -1.04
N VAL A 48 2.25 4.14 -2.16
CA VAL A 48 3.66 3.78 -2.34
C VAL A 48 4.22 4.62 -3.48
N SER A 49 5.11 5.53 -3.16
CA SER A 49 5.67 6.49 -4.12
C SER A 49 7.14 6.18 -4.39
N CYS A 50 7.54 6.11 -5.66
CA CYS A 50 8.94 5.99 -6.05
C CYS A 50 9.71 7.28 -5.71
N ASN A 51 10.83 7.15 -4.99
CA ASN A 51 11.65 8.30 -4.60
C ASN A 51 12.47 8.92 -5.75
N ASN A 52 12.50 8.26 -6.92
CA ASN A 52 13.25 8.71 -8.10
C ASN A 52 12.35 9.42 -9.13
N CYS A 53 11.37 8.71 -9.68
CA CYS A 53 10.51 9.23 -10.76
C CYS A 53 9.17 9.79 -10.31
N GLY A 54 8.83 9.67 -9.01
CA GLY A 54 7.55 10.15 -8.47
C GLY A 54 6.31 9.32 -8.83
N TYR A 55 6.46 8.20 -9.53
CA TYR A 55 5.37 7.26 -9.79
C TYR A 55 4.75 6.76 -8.47
N VAL A 56 3.42 6.67 -8.41
CA VAL A 56 2.68 6.34 -7.18
C VAL A 56 1.71 5.20 -7.46
N GLU A 57 1.71 4.22 -6.55
CA GLU A 57 0.77 3.10 -6.52
C GLU A 57 -0.06 3.14 -5.25
N VAL A 58 -1.29 2.65 -5.34
CA VAL A 58 -2.25 2.66 -4.23
C VAL A 58 -2.73 1.24 -3.96
N TYR A 59 -2.61 0.81 -2.72
CA TYR A 59 -2.95 -0.53 -2.26
C TYR A 59 -4.00 -0.48 -1.15
N ASN A 60 -4.85 -1.50 -1.08
CA ASN A 60 -5.74 -1.69 0.07
C ASN A 60 -5.01 -2.51 1.15
N PRO A 61 -4.68 -1.92 2.32
CA PRO A 61 -3.96 -2.59 3.38
C PRO A 61 -4.75 -3.74 4.01
N GLU A 62 -6.09 -3.73 4.02
CA GLU A 62 -6.88 -4.82 4.61
C GLU A 62 -6.73 -6.12 3.82
N ILE A 63 -6.68 -6.02 2.49
CA ILE A 63 -6.47 -7.18 1.62
C ILE A 63 -5.05 -7.73 1.78
N LEU A 64 -4.06 -6.84 1.92
CA LEU A 64 -2.67 -7.20 2.18
C LEU A 64 -2.53 -7.87 3.56
N GLU A 65 -3.04 -7.24 4.61
CA GLU A 65 -2.95 -7.74 6.00
C GLU A 65 -3.79 -9.00 6.24
N GLY A 66 -4.91 -9.20 5.55
CA GLY A 66 -5.75 -10.40 5.64
C GLY A 66 -5.09 -11.66 5.05
N LYS A 67 -4.13 -11.50 4.12
CA LYS A 67 -3.43 -12.62 3.46
C LYS A 67 -2.06 -12.92 4.09
N LYS A 68 -2.01 -13.02 5.43
CA LYS A 68 -0.80 -13.23 6.28
C LYS A 68 0.18 -14.32 5.82
N GLY A 69 -0.21 -15.27 4.97
CA GLY A 69 0.67 -16.32 4.42
C GLY A 69 1.12 -16.14 2.96
N GLN A 70 0.52 -15.22 2.19
CA GLN A 70 0.76 -15.07 0.74
C GLN A 70 1.27 -13.69 0.32
N LEU A 71 1.48 -12.78 1.29
CA LEU A 71 2.02 -11.44 1.05
C LEU A 71 3.32 -11.46 0.24
N GLY A 72 4.24 -12.38 0.54
CA GLY A 72 5.49 -12.51 -0.23
C GLY A 72 5.25 -12.77 -1.71
N ASN A 73 4.40 -13.76 -2.03
CA ASN A 73 4.12 -14.18 -3.41
C ASN A 73 3.33 -13.13 -4.21
N ILE A 74 2.39 -12.44 -3.58
CA ILE A 74 1.59 -11.41 -4.26
C ILE A 74 2.45 -10.17 -4.54
N LEU A 75 3.30 -9.77 -3.59
CA LEU A 75 4.23 -8.66 -3.81
C LEU A 75 5.25 -9.02 -4.90
N ASP A 76 5.74 -10.27 -4.96
CA ASP A 76 6.66 -10.72 -6.02
C ASP A 76 6.02 -10.67 -7.41
N VAL A 77 4.74 -10.99 -7.55
CA VAL A 77 4.03 -10.91 -8.85
C VAL A 77 3.73 -9.46 -9.25
N LEU A 78 3.58 -8.56 -8.28
CA LEU A 78 3.27 -7.14 -8.53
C LEU A 78 4.52 -6.27 -8.73
N PHE A 79 5.65 -6.64 -8.12
CA PHE A 79 6.91 -5.88 -8.14
C PHE A 79 8.08 -6.61 -8.83
N GLY A 80 7.86 -7.85 -9.31
CA GLY A 80 8.81 -8.62 -10.12
C GLY A 80 8.85 -8.20 -11.57
#